data_AF-A0A382PHW7-F1
#
_entry.id   AF-A0A382PHW7-F1
#
_cell.length_a   1.000
_cell.length_b   1.000
_cell.length_c   1.000
_cell.angle_alpha   90.00
_cell.angle_beta   90.00
_cell.angle_gamma   90.00
#
_symmetry.space_group_name_H-M   'P 1'
#
loop_
_entity.id
_entity.type
_entity.pdbx_description
1 polymer ?
#
loop_
_entity_poly.entity_id
_entity_poly.type
_entity_poly.pdbx_seq_one_letter_code
_entity_poly.pdbx_strand_id
1 'polypeptide(L)'
;VIARECAASFLGFVFVPGVRRELSVEQVARIVSDYRRLCGSGGPFLVGLFANQSTEFVNSAIEECGLDFAQLCGDEPPDYYEKISARVIKQVK
;
A
#
# COMPACT_ATOMS: atom_id res chain seq x y z
N VAL A 1 -10.71 -10.12 -5.75
CA VAL A 1 -11.03 -11.51 -5.34
C VAL A 1 -10.21 -12.54 -6.10
N ILE A 2 -10.14 -12.49 -7.44
CA ILE A 2 -9.34 -13.43 -8.27
C ILE A 2 -7.90 -13.61 -7.77
N ALA A 3 -7.16 -12.52 -7.49
CA ALA A 3 -5.78 -12.62 -7.00
C ALA A 3 -5.66 -13.46 -5.72
N ARG A 4 -6.62 -13.33 -4.79
CA ARG A 4 -6.69 -14.15 -3.57
C ARG A 4 -6.95 -15.63 -3.90
N GLU A 5 -7.88 -15.90 -4.81
CA GLU A 5 -8.23 -17.27 -5.23
C GLU A 5 -7.04 -17.96 -5.91
N CYS A 6 -6.22 -17.21 -6.62
CA CYS A 6 -4.94 -17.65 -7.16
C CYS A 6 -3.80 -17.69 -6.13
N ALA A 7 -4.11 -17.59 -4.83
CA ALA A 7 -3.16 -17.63 -3.72
C ALA A 7 -2.04 -16.56 -3.78
N ALA A 8 -2.34 -15.37 -4.32
CA ALA A 8 -1.41 -14.26 -4.23
C ALA A 8 -1.07 -13.95 -2.77
N SER A 9 0.22 -13.76 -2.49
CA SER A 9 0.71 -13.41 -1.16
C SER A 9 0.68 -11.90 -0.88
N PHE A 10 0.72 -11.08 -1.93
CA PHE A 10 0.70 -9.62 -1.86
C PHE A 10 -0.25 -9.04 -2.91
N LEU A 11 -0.90 -7.93 -2.57
CA LEU A 11 -1.73 -7.13 -3.47
C LEU A 11 -1.34 -5.65 -3.34
N GLY A 12 -0.84 -5.07 -4.42
CA GLY A 12 -0.30 -3.71 -4.44
C GLY A 12 -1.29 -2.64 -4.91
N PHE A 13 -1.26 -1.48 -4.27
CA PHE A 13 -2.01 -0.27 -4.63
C PHE A 13 -1.03 0.88 -4.85
N VAL A 14 -1.13 1.59 -5.98
CA VAL A 14 -0.16 2.61 -6.35
C VAL A 14 -0.68 4.00 -5.97
N PHE A 15 -0.03 4.65 -5.02
CA PHE A 15 -0.36 6.01 -4.57
C PHE A 15 0.52 7.09 -5.22
N VAL A 16 1.40 6.69 -6.15
CA VAL A 16 2.34 7.60 -6.81
C VAL A 16 1.60 8.54 -7.77
N PRO A 17 1.71 9.87 -7.60
CA PRO A 17 0.99 10.82 -8.44
C PRO A 17 1.50 10.83 -9.89
N GLY A 18 0.58 10.99 -10.84
CA GLY A 18 0.87 11.19 -12.26
C GLY A 18 1.19 9.93 -13.05
N VAL A 19 1.02 8.73 -12.47
CA VAL A 19 1.23 7.46 -13.17
C VAL A 19 -0.08 6.80 -13.57
N ARG A 20 -0.09 6.03 -14.66
CA ARG A 20 -1.28 5.36 -15.19
C ARG A 20 -2.07 4.53 -14.14
N ARG A 21 -1.39 3.98 -13.14
CA ARG A 21 -1.98 3.07 -12.14
C ARG A 21 -2.28 3.77 -10.81
N GLU A 22 -2.15 5.09 -10.74
CA GLU A 22 -2.44 5.89 -9.55
C GLU A 22 -3.86 5.63 -9.03
N LEU A 23 -3.96 5.52 -7.70
CA LEU A 23 -5.20 5.41 -6.95
C LEU A 23 -5.18 6.42 -5.80
N SER A 24 -6.35 6.99 -5.51
CA SER A 24 -6.54 7.84 -4.33
C SER A 24 -6.73 7.00 -3.06
N VAL A 25 -6.51 7.63 -1.89
CA VAL A 25 -6.74 7.01 -0.57
C VAL A 25 -8.19 6.54 -0.44
N GLU A 26 -9.15 7.35 -0.89
CA GLU A 26 -10.57 7.01 -0.82
C GLU A 26 -10.91 5.81 -1.72
N GLN A 27 -10.29 5.70 -2.90
CA GLN A 27 -10.48 4.55 -3.78
C GLN A 27 -9.96 3.27 -3.14
N VAL A 28 -8.75 3.31 -2.58
CA VAL A 28 -8.15 2.13 -1.95
C VAL A 28 -8.89 1.74 -0.67
N ALA A 29 -9.27 2.70 0.17
CA ALA A 29 -10.06 2.43 1.38
C ALA A 29 -11.38 1.71 1.05
N ARG A 30 -12.07 2.13 -0.01
CA ARG A 30 -13.29 1.45 -0.50
C ARG A 30 -12.99 0.03 -0.98
N ILE A 31 -11.96 -0.14 -1.81
CA ILE A 31 -11.57 -1.46 -2.34
C ILE A 31 -11.23 -2.42 -1.19
N VAL A 32 -10.45 -1.97 -0.21
CA VAL A 32 -10.04 -2.80 0.94
C VAL A 32 -11.23 -3.13 1.83
N SER A 33 -12.10 -2.17 2.11
CA SER A 33 -13.34 -2.39 2.88
C SER A 33 -14.24 -3.43 2.20
N ASP A 34 -14.49 -3.29 0.89
CA ASP A 34 -15.28 -4.23 0.12
C ASP A 34 -14.64 -5.62 0.06
N TYR A 35 -13.33 -5.67 -0.16
CA TYR A 35 -12.56 -6.91 -0.16
C TYR A 35 -12.67 -7.67 1.17
N ARG A 36 -12.47 -6.97 2.30
CA ARG A 36 -12.59 -7.55 3.65
C ARG A 36 -14.00 -8.00 3.95
N ARG A 37 -15.02 -7.24 3.53
CA ARG A 37 -16.44 -7.63 3.67
C ARG A 37 -16.76 -8.92 2.91
N LEU A 38 -16.24 -9.06 1.68
CA LEU A 38 -16.53 -10.22 0.83
C LEU A 38 -15.73 -11.47 1.22
N CYS A 39 -14.49 -11.30 1.71
CA CYS A 39 -13.55 -12.40 1.86
C CYS A 39 -13.05 -12.63 3.30
N GLY A 40 -13.48 -11.81 4.26
CA GLY A 40 -13.03 -11.89 5.66
C GLY A 40 -11.57 -11.48 5.86
N SER A 41 -11.00 -11.86 7.00
CA SER A 41 -9.67 -11.44 7.49
C SER A 41 -8.46 -12.20 6.91
N GLY A 42 -8.61 -12.86 5.76
CA GLY A 42 -7.54 -13.63 5.11
C GLY A 42 -7.05 -13.05 3.78
N GLY A 43 -6.13 -13.77 3.13
CA GLY A 43 -5.66 -13.50 1.76
C GLY A 43 -4.32 -12.76 1.71
N PRO A 44 -4.01 -12.08 0.58
CA PRO A 44 -2.74 -11.38 0.41
C PRO A 44 -2.57 -10.25 1.43
N PHE A 45 -1.31 -9.99 1.80
CA PHE A 45 -0.93 -8.73 2.42
C PHE A 45 -1.20 -7.56 1.47
N LEU A 46 -1.75 -6.49 2.01
CA LEU A 46 -2.10 -5.28 1.27
C LEU A 46 -0.92 -4.32 1.31
N VAL A 47 -0.43 -3.90 0.14
CA VAL A 47 0.81 -3.12 0.01
C VAL A 47 0.50 -1.78 -0.65
N GLY A 48 0.88 -0.67 -0.01
CA GLY A 48 0.88 0.65 -0.64
C GLY A 48 2.22 0.92 -1.31
N LEU A 49 2.20 1.32 -2.58
CA LEU A 49 3.39 1.74 -3.32
C LEU A 49 3.47 3.27 -3.33
N PHE A 50 4.59 3.79 -2.85
CA PHE A 50 4.87 5.20 -2.70
C PHE A 50 6.22 5.54 -3.37
N ALA A 51 6.39 6.77 -3.83
CA ALA A 51 7.62 7.33 -4.36
C ALA A 51 7.70 8.81 -3.98
N ASN A 52 8.59 9.13 -3.04
CA ASN A 52 8.94 10.49 -2.60
C ASN A 52 7.78 11.33 -2.01
N GLN A 53 6.65 10.72 -1.63
CA GLN A 53 5.63 11.43 -0.82
C GLN A 53 6.12 11.62 0.63
N SER A 54 5.50 12.54 1.37
CA SER A 54 5.86 12.77 2.76
C SER A 54 5.49 11.60 3.67
N THR A 55 6.18 11.47 4.80
CA THR A 55 5.92 10.43 5.81
C THR A 55 4.50 10.55 6.37
N GLU A 56 3.97 11.76 6.50
CA GLU A 56 2.63 12.03 7.00
C GLU A 56 1.58 11.47 6.04
N PHE A 57 1.74 11.70 4.73
CA PHE A 57 0.84 11.15 3.72
C PHE A 57 0.90 9.62 3.70
N VAL A 58 2.10 9.03 3.71
CA VAL A 58 2.25 7.57 3.68
C VAL A 58 1.59 6.93 4.90
N ASN A 59 1.81 7.49 6.09
CA ASN A 59 1.24 6.96 7.33
C ASN A 59 -0.29 7.12 7.40
N SER A 60 -0.84 8.25 6.93
CA SER A 60 -2.30 8.43 6.81
C SER A 60 -2.90 7.43 5.82
N ALA A 61 -2.29 7.22 4.65
CA ALA A 61 -2.76 6.24 3.68
C ALA A 61 -2.72 4.80 4.23
N ILE A 62 -1.66 4.44 4.96
CA ILE A 62 -1.54 3.14 5.65
C ILE A 62 -2.69 2.94 6.64
N GLU A 63 -2.94 3.92 7.50
CA GLU A 63 -3.97 3.85 8.53
C GLU A 63 -5.37 3.78 7.92
N GLU A 64 -5.70 4.72 7.03
CA GLU A 64 -7.03 4.85 6.43
C GLU A 64 -7.40 3.66 5.54
N CYS A 65 -6.43 3.12 4.81
CA CYS A 65 -6.65 1.96 3.94
C CYS A 65 -6.41 0.62 4.67
N GLY A 66 -5.85 0.64 5.88
CA GLY A 66 -5.47 -0.56 6.63
C GLY A 66 -4.44 -1.42 5.88
N LEU A 67 -3.37 -0.81 5.37
CA LEU A 67 -2.31 -1.49 4.61
C LEU A 67 -1.32 -2.19 5.57
N ASP A 68 -0.79 -3.33 5.14
CA ASP A 68 0.14 -4.14 5.93
C ASP A 68 1.61 -3.74 5.69
N PHE A 69 1.92 -3.26 4.47
CA PHE A 69 3.26 -2.87 4.05
C PHE A 69 3.25 -1.56 3.26
N ALA A 70 4.36 -0.84 3.33
CA ALA A 70 4.70 0.26 2.45
C ALA A 70 5.89 -0.12 1.57
N GLN A 71 5.70 -0.10 0.27
CA GLN A 71 6.79 -0.26 -0.69
C GLN A 71 7.25 1.12 -1.17
N LEU A 72 8.53 1.41 -0.96
CA LEU A 72 9.15 2.70 -1.28
C LEU A 72 9.94 2.59 -2.59
N CYS A 73 9.43 3.23 -3.63
CA CYS A 73 9.89 3.14 -5.02
C CYS A 73 10.70 4.37 -5.47
N GLY A 74 10.76 5.42 -4.65
CA GLY A 74 11.47 6.65 -4.95
C GLY A 74 12.95 6.63 -4.54
N ASP A 75 13.45 7.80 -4.16
CA ASP A 75 14.82 8.02 -3.69
C ASP A 75 14.82 8.37 -2.19
N GLU A 76 13.87 7.80 -1.44
CA GLU A 76 13.69 8.06 -0.01
C GLU A 76 14.94 7.60 0.77
N PRO A 77 15.51 8.48 1.65
CA PRO A 77 16.70 8.15 2.42
C PRO A 77 16.39 7.16 3.56
N PRO A 78 17.39 6.47 4.14
CA PRO A 78 17.18 5.53 5.24
C PRO A 78 16.37 6.06 6.43
N ASP A 79 16.60 7.30 6.86
CA ASP A 79 15.86 7.96 7.95
C ASP A 79 14.36 8.13 7.67
N TYR A 80 13.95 8.01 6.41
CA TYR A 80 12.54 7.99 6.03
C TYR A 80 11.89 6.67 6.47
N TYR A 81 12.61 5.55 6.39
CA TYR A 81 12.06 4.21 6.61
C TYR A 81 11.60 4.03 8.06
N GLU A 82 12.38 4.58 9.00
CA GLU A 82 12.10 4.51 10.44
C GLU A 82 10.84 5.29 10.84
N LYS A 83 10.38 6.21 10.00
CA LYS A 83 9.19 7.04 10.24
C LYS A 83 7.91 6.42 9.69
N ILE A 84 8.00 5.32 8.95
CA ILE A 84 6.83 4.66 8.37
C ILE A 84 6.22 3.70 9.39
N SER A 85 4.91 3.81 9.59
CA SER A 85 4.16 3.05 10.61
C SER A 85 3.96 1.57 10.23
N ALA A 86 4.13 1.22 8.96
CA ALA A 86 4.05 -0.14 8.44
C ALA A 86 5.43 -0.74 8.14
N ARG A 87 5.44 -2.04 7.86
CA ARG A 87 6.64 -2.74 7.40
C ARG A 87 7.06 -2.20 6.03
N VAL A 88 8.33 -1.82 5.90
CA VAL A 88 8.87 -1.20 4.69
C VAL A 88 9.49 -2.26 3.77
N ILE A 89 9.20 -2.15 2.47
CA ILE A 89 9.91 -2.81 1.38
C ILE A 89 10.57 -1.72 0.53
N LYS A 90 11.90 -1.62 0.56
CA LYS A 90 12.61 -0.66 -0.29
C LYS A 90 12.89 -1.27 -1.66
N GLN A 91 12.45 -0.60 -2.74
CA GLN A 91 12.89 -0.93 -4.09
C GLN A 91 14.32 -0.41 -4.30
N VAL A 92 15.22 -1.30 -4.73
CA VAL A 92 16.58 -0.96 -5.14
C VAL A 92 16.66 -1.01 -6.67
N LYS A 93 17.37 -0.06 -7.28
CA LYS A 93 17.64 -0.03 -8.72
C LYS A 93 18.93 -0.76 -9.04
#